data_AF-A0A537KSD5-F1
#
_entry.id   AF-A0A537KSD5-F1
#
_cell.length_a   1.000
_cell.length_b   1.000
_cell.length_c   1.000
_cell.angle_alpha   90.00
_cell.angle_beta   90.00
_cell.angle_gamma   90.00
#
_symmetry.space_group_name_H-M   'P 1'
#
loop_
_entity.id
_entity.type
_entity.pdbx_description
1 polymer ?
#
loop_
_entity_poly.entity_id
_entity_poly.type
_entity_poly.pdbx_seq_one_letter_code
_entity_poly.pdbx_strand_id
1 'polypeptide(L)'
;MRPVRLVAAALAVLTAAGACGGGPAGGPNPGAAAPAATPAPLRLPLHVARVRGTDLYFVEHGRGIPVVLVHGSVGTLDSWRAQLAAFASGYRVIAYSRRFHPPNAARRDGQTYSLSLHADDLIGLIETLGLERVHLVGSSYGAYVALLVTLRRPELVRSLVL
;
A
#
# COMPACT_ATOMS: atom_id res chain seq x y z
N MET A 1 -3.59 -6.40 -35.68
CA MET A 1 -3.29 -7.05 -34.37
C MET A 1 -1.79 -7.31 -34.33
N ARG A 2 -1.05 -6.74 -33.37
CA ARG A 2 0.41 -6.94 -33.24
C ARG A 2 0.67 -8.03 -32.19
N PRO A 3 1.62 -8.97 -32.40
CA PRO A 3 1.86 -10.04 -31.44
C PRO A 3 2.64 -9.53 -30.23
N VAL A 4 2.17 -9.89 -29.05
CA VAL A 4 2.83 -9.65 -27.76
C VAL A 4 3.96 -10.67 -27.60
N ARG A 5 5.19 -10.20 -27.36
CA ARG A 5 6.33 -11.06 -27.03
C ARG A 5 6.29 -11.39 -25.52
N LEU A 6 6.08 -12.66 -25.20
CA LEU A 6 6.20 -13.22 -23.85
C LEU A 6 7.70 -13.31 -23.50
N VAL A 7 8.14 -12.69 -22.40
CA VAL A 7 9.48 -12.93 -21.83
C VAL A 7 9.28 -13.74 -20.56
N ALA A 8 9.68 -15.01 -20.59
CA ALA A 8 9.70 -15.89 -19.43
C ALA A 8 10.96 -15.60 -18.60
N ALA A 9 10.78 -15.29 -17.32
CA ALA A 9 11.87 -15.23 -16.34
C ALA A 9 12.01 -16.60 -15.67
N ALA A 10 13.19 -17.21 -15.80
CA ALA A 10 13.52 -18.50 -15.22
C ALA A 10 13.64 -18.40 -13.69
N LEU A 11 13.00 -19.34 -12.99
CA LEU A 11 13.08 -19.55 -11.56
C LEU A 11 14.33 -20.40 -11.26
N ALA A 12 15.33 -19.83 -10.58
CA ALA A 12 16.46 -20.59 -10.08
C ALA A 12 16.13 -21.16 -8.69
N VAL A 13 15.96 -22.49 -8.63
CA VAL A 13 15.91 -23.26 -7.38
C VAL A 13 17.34 -23.51 -6.94
N LEU A 14 17.75 -22.96 -5.80
CA LEU A 14 19.01 -23.31 -5.15
C LEU A 14 18.73 -24.26 -4.00
N THR A 15 18.99 -25.55 -4.20
CA THR A 15 19.16 -26.51 -3.10
C THR A 15 20.63 -26.57 -2.72
N ALA A 16 20.94 -26.28 -1.46
CA ALA A 16 22.21 -26.64 -0.86
C ALA A 16 21.95 -27.25 0.52
N ALA A 17 22.05 -28.58 0.60
CA ALA A 17 22.24 -29.29 1.86
C ALA A 17 23.75 -29.45 2.08
N GLY A 18 24.22 -28.99 3.23
CA GLY A 18 25.60 -29.16 3.68
C GLY A 18 25.68 -28.83 5.17
N ALA A 19 25.60 -29.85 6.01
CA ALA A 19 25.85 -29.74 7.44
C ALA A 19 27.30 -30.13 7.75
N CYS A 20 27.97 -29.32 8.57
CA CYS A 20 28.76 -29.70 9.75
C CYS A 20 29.83 -28.64 10.04
N GLY A 21 29.84 -28.09 11.25
CA GLY A 21 30.95 -27.30 11.77
C GLY A 21 30.53 -26.27 12.81
N GLY A 22 30.49 -26.68 14.08
CA GLY A 22 30.45 -25.75 15.21
C GLY A 22 31.78 -25.00 15.35
N GLY A 23 31.69 -23.67 15.42
CA GLY A 23 32.78 -22.72 15.70
C GLY A 23 32.22 -21.49 16.42
N PRO A 24 33.03 -20.75 17.18
CA PRO A 24 32.60 -20.06 18.40
C PRO A 24 31.82 -18.75 18.17
N ALA A 25 31.12 -18.34 19.23
CA ALA A 25 30.27 -17.15 19.40
C ALA A 25 30.54 -15.97 18.44
N GLY A 26 29.50 -15.62 17.67
CA GLY A 26 29.52 -14.55 16.68
C GLY A 26 29.74 -13.17 17.26
N GLY A 27 30.68 -12.44 16.66
CA GLY A 27 30.77 -10.99 16.80
C GLY A 27 29.57 -10.27 16.19
N PRO A 28 29.35 -8.99 16.52
CA PRO A 28 28.20 -8.24 16.04
C PRO A 28 28.18 -8.15 14.52
N ASN A 29 27.06 -8.53 13.91
CA ASN A 29 26.83 -8.49 12.48
C ASN A 29 26.80 -7.02 12.00
N PRO A 30 27.76 -6.55 11.17
CA PRO A 30 27.82 -5.15 10.73
C PRO A 30 26.71 -4.78 9.73
N GLY A 31 25.81 -5.72 9.37
CA GLY A 31 24.68 -5.51 8.48
C GLY A 31 23.33 -5.31 9.16
N ALA A 32 23.25 -5.26 10.50
CA ALA A 32 21.99 -4.95 11.18
C ALA A 32 21.67 -3.46 10.97
N ALA A 33 20.77 -3.18 10.02
CA ALA A 33 20.22 -1.84 9.82
C ALA A 33 19.68 -1.32 11.17
N ALA A 34 20.16 -0.15 11.59
CA ALA A 34 19.64 0.53 12.77
C ALA A 34 18.10 0.63 12.65
N PRO A 35 17.34 0.52 13.75
CA PRO A 35 15.90 0.72 13.70
C PRO A 35 15.64 2.10 13.11
N ALA A 36 14.89 2.13 12.01
CA ALA A 36 14.53 3.38 11.36
C ALA A 36 13.87 4.29 12.40
N ALA A 37 14.44 5.48 12.60
CA ALA A 37 13.86 6.49 13.47
C ALA A 37 12.40 6.71 13.09
N THR A 38 11.50 6.73 14.08
CA THR A 38 10.09 7.02 13.82
C THR A 38 9.99 8.40 13.18
N PRO A 39 9.52 8.53 11.93
CA PRO A 39 9.37 9.84 11.32
C PRO A 39 8.40 10.66 12.17
N ALA A 40 8.73 11.95 12.41
CA ALA A 40 7.84 12.89 13.11
C ALA A 40 6.44 12.83 12.49
N PRO A 41 5.32 12.96 13.21
CA PRO A 41 3.98 12.70 12.67
C PRO A 41 3.62 13.57 11.45
N LEU A 42 2.71 13.07 10.60
CA LEU A 42 2.13 13.87 9.51
C LEU A 42 1.39 15.05 10.14
N ARG A 43 1.65 16.28 9.65
CA ARG A 43 0.98 17.50 10.12
C ARG A 43 -0.30 17.83 9.36
N LEU A 44 -0.86 16.85 8.64
CA LEU A 44 -2.12 16.99 7.94
C LEU A 44 -3.27 16.55 8.86
N PRO A 45 -4.46 17.17 8.76
CA PRO A 45 -5.63 16.70 9.48
C PRO A 45 -5.93 15.23 9.14
N LEU A 46 -6.14 14.42 10.17
CA LEU A 46 -6.56 13.04 10.02
C LEU A 46 -8.08 13.01 9.86
N HIS A 47 -8.53 12.46 8.75
CA HIS A 47 -9.94 12.28 8.42
C HIS A 47 -10.34 10.82 8.58
N VAL A 48 -11.65 10.57 8.72
CA VAL A 48 -12.23 9.24 8.78
C VAL A 48 -13.37 9.13 7.76
N ALA A 49 -13.39 8.04 7.01
CA ALA A 49 -14.49 7.68 6.13
C ALA A 49 -15.13 6.37 6.60
N ARG A 50 -16.46 6.34 6.65
CA ARG A 50 -17.22 5.12 6.94
C ARG A 50 -17.40 4.33 5.65
N VAL A 51 -16.68 3.22 5.51
CA VAL A 51 -16.63 2.41 4.29
C VAL A 51 -17.09 0.99 4.61
N ARG A 52 -18.21 0.55 4.02
CA ARG A 52 -18.69 -0.84 4.11
C ARG A 52 -18.71 -1.43 5.53
N GLY A 53 -19.09 -0.62 6.52
CA GLY A 53 -19.15 -1.06 7.90
C GLY A 53 -17.81 -1.05 8.66
N THR A 54 -16.73 -0.51 8.09
CA THR A 54 -15.47 -0.19 8.78
C THR A 54 -15.14 1.29 8.66
N ASP A 55 -14.39 1.80 9.64
CA ASP A 55 -13.83 3.15 9.56
C ASP A 55 -12.44 3.04 8.92
N LEU A 56 -12.16 3.92 7.96
CA LEU A 56 -10.85 4.05 7.31
C LEU A 56 -10.33 5.46 7.49
N TYR A 57 -9.18 5.55 8.17
CA TYR A 57 -8.49 6.82 8.35
C TYR A 57 -7.65 7.19 7.13
N PHE A 58 -7.66 8.47 6.78
CA PHE A 58 -6.89 9.02 5.68
C PHE A 58 -6.47 10.45 5.94
N VAL A 59 -5.46 10.88 5.20
CA VAL A 59 -5.06 12.28 5.07
C VAL A 59 -5.23 12.71 3.63
N GLU A 60 -5.45 14.01 3.44
CA GLU A 60 -5.57 14.61 2.13
C GLU A 60 -4.67 15.86 2.03
N HIS A 61 -4.05 16.07 0.88
CA HIS A 61 -3.30 17.29 0.60
C HIS A 61 -3.43 17.72 -0.86
N GLY A 62 -3.44 19.04 -1.09
CA GLY A 62 -3.60 19.62 -2.42
C GLY A 62 -5.05 19.65 -2.90
N ARG A 63 -5.23 19.96 -4.19
CA ARG A 63 -6.53 20.06 -4.89
C ARG A 63 -6.35 19.62 -6.34
N GLY A 64 -7.44 19.28 -7.02
CA GLY A 64 -7.43 18.89 -8.43
C GLY A 64 -7.73 17.41 -8.64
N ILE A 65 -7.09 16.81 -9.65
CA ILE A 65 -7.33 15.41 -10.03
C ILE A 65 -6.90 14.49 -8.87
N PRO A 66 -7.75 13.52 -8.45
CA PRO A 66 -7.46 12.69 -7.30
C PRO A 66 -6.37 11.63 -7.57
N VAL A 67 -5.43 11.52 -6.62
CA VAL A 67 -4.41 10.47 -6.55
C VAL A 67 -4.61 9.72 -5.23
N VAL A 68 -4.82 8.41 -5.28
CA VAL A 68 -4.98 7.59 -4.07
C VAL A 68 -3.76 6.69 -3.88
N LEU A 69 -3.13 6.81 -2.72
CA LEU A 69 -1.89 6.13 -2.35
C LEU A 69 -2.19 4.92 -1.45
N VAL A 70 -1.72 3.74 -1.85
CA VAL A 70 -2.05 2.44 -1.23
C VAL A 70 -0.78 1.77 -0.68
N HIS A 71 -0.59 1.83 0.64
CA HIS A 71 0.61 1.29 1.29
C HIS A 71 0.67 -0.25 1.30
N GLY A 72 1.87 -0.80 1.56
CA GLY A 72 2.13 -2.24 1.69
C GLY A 72 1.86 -2.82 3.09
N SER A 73 2.15 -4.11 3.30
CA SER A 73 1.78 -4.88 4.52
C SER A 73 2.32 -4.35 5.84
N VAL A 74 3.46 -3.66 5.83
CA VAL A 74 4.09 -3.11 7.05
C VAL A 74 3.98 -1.59 7.13
N GLY A 75 3.23 -0.98 6.21
CA GLY A 75 3.06 0.46 6.10
C GLY A 75 1.75 0.96 6.70
N THR A 76 1.61 2.28 6.66
CA THR A 76 0.39 3.04 6.96
C THR A 76 0.30 4.20 5.97
N LEU A 77 -0.65 5.12 6.15
CA LEU A 77 -0.66 6.40 5.43
C LEU A 77 0.65 7.20 5.58
N ASP A 78 1.43 7.01 6.64
CA ASP A 78 2.73 7.68 6.84
C ASP A 78 3.82 7.19 5.89
N SER A 79 3.62 6.04 5.23
CA SER A 79 4.54 5.56 4.19
C SER A 79 4.60 6.51 2.99
N TRP A 80 3.64 7.41 2.85
CA TRP A 80 3.45 8.27 1.68
C TRP A 80 3.74 9.75 1.89
N ARG A 81 4.37 10.12 3.00
CA ARG A 81 4.64 11.53 3.38
C ARG A 81 5.29 12.35 2.28
N ALA A 82 6.35 11.79 1.67
CA ALA A 82 7.09 12.48 0.63
C ALA A 82 6.21 12.71 -0.62
N GLN A 83 5.41 11.71 -0.99
CA GLN A 83 4.52 11.76 -2.15
C GLN A 83 3.32 12.69 -1.92
N LEU A 84 2.76 12.72 -0.70
CA LEU A 84 1.74 13.69 -0.31
C LEU A 84 2.21 15.12 -0.55
N ALA A 85 3.43 15.46 -0.08
CA ALA A 85 3.99 16.79 -0.28
C ALA A 85 4.34 17.07 -1.74
N ALA A 86 4.98 16.12 -2.44
CA ALA A 86 5.46 16.30 -3.80
C ALA A 86 4.32 16.47 -4.83
N PHE A 87 3.19 15.78 -4.64
CA PHE A 87 2.09 15.79 -5.61
C PHE A 87 1.01 16.84 -5.30
N ALA A 88 0.97 17.40 -4.09
CA ALA A 88 -0.09 18.33 -3.66
C ALA A 88 -0.15 19.66 -4.44
N SER A 89 0.90 20.02 -5.18
CA SER A 89 0.92 21.23 -6.01
C SER A 89 0.01 21.16 -7.24
N GLY A 90 -0.32 19.95 -7.71
CA GLY A 90 -1.14 19.75 -8.92
C GLY A 90 -2.23 18.69 -8.79
N TYR A 91 -2.24 17.92 -7.69
CA TYR A 91 -3.19 16.85 -7.46
C TYR A 91 -3.86 16.98 -6.09
N ARG A 92 -5.07 16.42 -5.99
CA ARG A 92 -5.71 16.10 -4.71
C ARG A 92 -5.17 14.74 -4.27
N VAL A 93 -4.24 14.70 -3.34
CA VAL A 93 -3.53 13.48 -2.95
C VAL A 93 -4.15 12.92 -1.68
N ILE A 94 -4.62 11.68 -1.73
CA ILE A 94 -5.22 10.97 -0.62
C ILE A 94 -4.31 9.79 -0.23
N ALA A 95 -3.84 9.76 1.01
CA ALA A 95 -3.18 8.59 1.57
C ALA A 95 -4.06 8.04 2.71
N TYR A 96 -4.48 6.79 2.58
CA TYR A 96 -5.29 6.13 3.60
C TYR A 96 -4.53 4.97 4.23
N SER A 97 -4.85 4.68 5.48
CA SER A 97 -4.44 3.43 6.10
C SER A 97 -5.48 2.37 5.75
N ARG A 98 -5.02 1.24 5.22
CA ARG A 98 -5.86 0.07 4.94
C ARG A 98 -6.41 -0.49 6.25
N ARG A 99 -7.55 -1.18 6.19
CA ARG A 99 -8.10 -1.86 7.37
C ARG A 99 -7.01 -2.68 8.08
N PHE A 100 -7.11 -2.76 9.39
CA PHE A 100 -6.16 -3.46 10.26
C PHE A 100 -4.76 -2.85 10.39
N HIS A 101 -4.50 -1.72 9.74
CA HIS A 101 -3.26 -0.97 9.91
C HIS A 101 -3.52 0.34 10.64
N PRO A 102 -2.63 0.79 11.53
CA PRO A 102 -2.82 2.03 12.27
C PRO A 102 -3.08 3.23 11.35
N PRO A 103 -3.95 4.17 11.76
CA PRO A 103 -4.62 4.23 13.05
C PRO A 103 -5.96 3.47 13.09
N ASN A 104 -6.28 2.66 12.07
CA ASN A 104 -7.46 1.79 12.13
C ASN A 104 -7.29 0.70 13.21
N ALA A 105 -8.43 0.16 13.67
CA ALA A 105 -8.43 -0.95 14.61
C ALA A 105 -7.62 -2.15 14.08
N ALA A 106 -6.76 -2.72 14.92
CA ALA A 106 -6.00 -3.92 14.59
C ALA A 106 -6.93 -5.10 14.33
N ARG A 107 -6.45 -6.05 13.51
CA ARG A 107 -7.16 -7.29 13.23
C ARG A 107 -7.32 -8.11 14.51
N ARG A 108 -8.52 -8.61 14.75
CA ARG A 108 -8.85 -9.58 15.80
C ARG A 108 -8.92 -10.99 15.22
N ASP A 109 -8.81 -11.99 16.08
CA ASP A 109 -8.94 -13.39 15.69
C ASP A 109 -10.28 -13.68 15.01
N GLY A 110 -10.25 -14.57 14.02
CA GLY A 110 -11.41 -14.91 13.20
C GLY A 110 -11.78 -13.88 12.12
N GLN A 111 -11.19 -12.67 12.11
CA GLN A 111 -11.45 -11.72 11.04
C GLN A 111 -10.70 -12.09 9.75
N THR A 112 -11.43 -12.05 8.64
CA THR A 112 -10.86 -12.25 7.29
C THR A 112 -9.86 -11.16 6.95
N TYR A 113 -8.71 -11.57 6.42
CA TYR A 113 -7.72 -10.70 5.80
C TYR A 113 -7.46 -11.23 4.39
N SER A 114 -7.94 -10.53 3.37
CA SER A 114 -7.81 -10.99 2.00
C SER A 114 -7.62 -9.82 1.04
N LEU A 115 -7.03 -10.12 -0.11
CA LEU A 115 -6.81 -9.13 -1.16
C LEU A 115 -8.14 -8.54 -1.64
N SER A 116 -9.15 -9.40 -1.85
CA SER A 116 -10.50 -9.00 -2.23
C SER A 116 -11.11 -8.02 -1.23
N LEU A 117 -10.97 -8.29 0.07
CA LEU A 117 -11.49 -7.42 1.12
C LEU A 117 -10.85 -6.03 1.11
N HIS A 118 -9.54 -5.95 0.90
CA HIS A 118 -8.84 -4.68 0.81
C HIS A 118 -9.15 -3.92 -0.49
N ALA A 119 -9.37 -4.62 -1.60
CA ALA A 119 -9.82 -4.00 -2.85
C ALA A 119 -11.24 -3.43 -2.70
N ASP A 120 -12.12 -4.18 -2.05
CA ASP A 120 -13.49 -3.81 -1.71
C ASP A 120 -13.55 -2.56 -0.83
N ASP A 121 -12.67 -2.46 0.17
CA ASP A 121 -12.49 -1.26 0.98
C ASP A 121 -12.00 -0.06 0.15
N LEU A 122 -11.00 -0.26 -0.73
CA LEU A 122 -10.46 0.83 -1.56
C LEU A 122 -11.52 1.37 -2.53
N ILE A 123 -12.29 0.48 -3.17
CA ILE A 123 -13.43 0.86 -4.02
C ILE A 123 -14.43 1.68 -3.21
N GLY A 124 -14.83 1.17 -2.04
CA GLY A 124 -15.79 1.86 -1.18
C GLY A 124 -15.27 3.21 -0.68
N LEU A 125 -13.96 3.35 -0.43
CA LEU A 125 -13.35 4.62 -0.06
C LEU A 125 -13.43 5.64 -1.20
N ILE A 126 -13.06 5.24 -2.42
CA ILE A 126 -13.14 6.08 -3.63
C ILE A 126 -14.57 6.60 -3.82
N GLU A 127 -15.55 5.70 -3.73
CA GLU A 127 -16.98 6.04 -3.88
C GLU A 127 -17.48 6.93 -2.74
N THR A 128 -17.13 6.62 -1.48
CA THR A 128 -17.55 7.40 -0.30
C THR A 128 -17.02 8.83 -0.34
N LEU A 129 -15.80 9.01 -0.84
CA LEU A 129 -15.18 10.34 -1.00
C LEU A 129 -15.67 11.08 -2.25
N GLY A 130 -16.57 10.49 -3.04
CA GLY A 130 -17.10 11.07 -4.29
C GLY A 130 -16.01 11.31 -5.33
N LEU A 131 -14.97 10.46 -5.34
CA LEU A 131 -13.89 10.58 -6.31
C LEU A 131 -14.34 9.94 -7.63
N GLU A 132 -14.19 10.66 -8.74
CA GLU A 132 -14.55 10.14 -10.07
C GLU A 132 -13.51 9.11 -10.58
N ARG A 133 -12.53 9.56 -11.38
CA ARG A 133 -11.43 8.73 -11.87
C ARG A 133 -10.12 9.10 -11.20
N VAL A 134 -9.60 8.19 -10.40
CA VAL A 134 -8.39 8.39 -9.60
C VAL A 134 -7.15 7.83 -10.29
N HIS A 135 -6.00 8.45 -10.08
CA HIS A 135 -4.73 7.77 -10.25
C HIS A 135 -4.48 6.88 -9.04
N LEU A 136 -4.26 5.58 -9.24
CA LEU A 136 -3.89 4.65 -8.17
C LEU A 136 -2.39 4.45 -8.15
N VAL A 137 -1.79 4.63 -6.97
CA VAL A 137 -0.38 4.33 -6.72
C VAL A 137 -0.31 3.31 -5.59
N GLY A 138 0.14 2.10 -5.88
CA GLY A 138 0.30 1.04 -4.90
C GLY A 138 1.75 0.65 -4.72
N SER A 139 2.12 0.19 -3.53
CA SER A 139 3.43 -0.42 -3.26
C SER A 139 3.28 -1.74 -2.53
N SER A 140 4.06 -2.76 -2.90
CA SER A 140 4.04 -4.10 -2.28
C SER A 140 2.62 -4.68 -2.27
N TYR A 141 2.07 -5.08 -1.12
CA TYR A 141 0.68 -5.54 -1.03
C TYR A 141 -0.33 -4.51 -1.59
N GLY A 142 -0.06 -3.22 -1.39
CA GLY A 142 -0.90 -2.15 -1.93
C GLY A 142 -0.92 -2.12 -3.46
N ALA A 143 0.15 -2.57 -4.12
CA ALA A 143 0.22 -2.73 -5.57
C ALA A 143 -0.76 -3.81 -6.05
N TYR A 144 -0.81 -4.97 -5.37
CA TYR A 144 -1.80 -6.00 -5.67
C TYR A 144 -3.24 -5.53 -5.44
N VAL A 145 -3.48 -4.74 -4.38
CA VAL A 145 -4.82 -4.17 -4.11
C VAL A 145 -5.22 -3.22 -5.24
N ALA A 146 -4.34 -2.29 -5.61
CA ALA A 146 -4.60 -1.33 -6.67
C ALA A 146 -4.81 -2.00 -8.04
N LEU A 147 -4.03 -3.04 -8.34
CA LEU A 147 -4.22 -3.86 -9.53
C LEU A 147 -5.59 -4.55 -9.54
N LEU A 148 -5.99 -5.17 -8.43
CA LEU A 148 -7.29 -5.84 -8.34
C LEU A 148 -8.46 -4.87 -8.48
N VAL A 149 -8.37 -3.66 -7.91
CA VAL A 149 -9.36 -2.60 -8.12
C VAL A 149 -9.44 -2.20 -9.58
N THR A 150 -8.29 -2.00 -10.23
CA THR A 150 -8.23 -1.64 -11.65
C THR A 150 -8.87 -2.72 -12.54
N LEU A 151 -8.67 -4.00 -12.22
CA LEU A 151 -9.29 -5.11 -12.95
C LEU A 151 -10.80 -5.21 -12.72
N ARG A 152 -11.28 -4.92 -11.50
CA ARG A 152 -12.70 -5.05 -11.12
C ARG A 152 -13.55 -3.83 -11.50
N ARG A 153 -12.97 -2.63 -11.39
CA ARG A 153 -13.64 -1.34 -11.52
C ARG A 153 -12.79 -0.38 -12.38
N PRO A 154 -12.45 -0.73 -13.62
CA PRO A 154 -11.57 0.09 -14.48
C PRO A 154 -12.13 1.50 -14.73
N GLU A 155 -13.45 1.70 -14.62
CA GLU A 155 -14.09 2.99 -14.75
C GLU A 155 -13.76 3.98 -13.62
N LEU A 156 -13.30 3.49 -12.46
CA LEU A 156 -12.83 4.33 -11.34
C LEU A 156 -11.35 4.72 -11.47
N VAL A 157 -10.60 4.11 -12.40
CA VAL A 157 -9.13 4.24 -12.47
C VAL A 157 -8.68 4.97 -13.73
N ARG A 158 -8.01 6.09 -13.55
CA ARG A 158 -7.41 6.89 -14.63
C ARG A 158 -6.06 6.33 -15.06
N SER A 159 -5.22 5.93 -14.10
CA SER A 159 -3.97 5.22 -14.34
C SER A 159 -3.57 4.41 -13.10
N LEU A 160 -2.66 3.47 -13.28
CA LEU A 160 -2.13 2.60 -12.24
C LEU A 160 -0.60 2.68 -12.21
N VAL A 161 -0.03 2.83 -11.02
CA VAL A 161 1.42 2.79 -10.74
C VAL A 161 1.66 1.73 -9.65
N LEU A 162 2.63 0.84 -9.86
CA LEU A 162 2.93 -0.33 -9.02
C LEU A 162 4.40 -0.37 -8.60
#